data_AF-A0AAX6H3X0-F1
#
_entry.id   AF-A0AAX6H3X0-F1
#
_cell.length_a   1.000
_cell.length_b   1.000
_cell.length_c   1.000
_cell.angle_alpha   90.00
_cell.angle_beta   90.00
_cell.angle_gamma   90.00
#
_symmetry.space_group_name_H-M   'P 1'
#
loop_
_entity.id
_entity.type
_entity.pdbx_description
1 polymer ?
#
loop_
_entity_poly.entity_id
_entity_poly.type
_entity_poly.pdbx_seq_one_letter_code
_entity_poly.pdbx_strand_id
1 'polypeptide(L)'
;MVSDNRASYIFGEFMSRTAKFEDLVNNIGHQFLTGFCRELEIFKRPHIYKTSDVVDNIIEANQTDRMKAYVDAGCRQRHHDVQNMCNIHSCRQGLEDHLTKVKHLLDELETLKKEAMDIAWMVNDSSSRTFDPNFDDGVNMRGFPLKRVTL
;
A
#
# COMPACT_ATOMS: atom_id res chain seq x y z
N MET A 1 32.51 -12.32 -5.21
CA MET A 1 32.33 -11.30 -4.14
C MET A 1 31.50 -10.10 -4.60
N VAL A 2 31.67 -9.55 -5.81
CA VAL A 2 30.90 -8.36 -6.27
C VAL A 2 29.40 -8.63 -6.48
N SER A 3 29.01 -9.83 -6.93
CA SER A 3 27.61 -10.21 -7.14
C SER A 3 26.79 -10.33 -5.85
N ASP A 4 27.41 -10.81 -4.77
CA ASP A 4 26.77 -11.10 -3.48
C ASP A 4 26.38 -9.82 -2.72
N ASN A 5 27.25 -8.80 -2.79
CA ASN A 5 26.98 -7.47 -2.23
C ASN A 5 25.84 -6.75 -2.95
N ARG A 6 25.72 -6.93 -4.27
CA ARG A 6 24.68 -6.29 -5.08
C ARG A 6 23.32 -6.94 -4.88
N ALA A 7 23.26 -8.27 -4.77
CA ALA A 7 22.04 -8.99 -4.41
C ALA A 7 21.53 -8.58 -3.02
N SER A 8 22.44 -8.48 -2.04
CA SER A 8 22.13 -8.02 -0.68
C SER A 8 21.60 -6.57 -0.66
N TYR A 9 22.17 -5.68 -1.49
CA TYR A 9 21.68 -4.31 -1.64
C TYR A 9 20.24 -4.26 -2.18
N ILE A 10 19.94 -4.97 -3.27
CA ILE A 10 18.60 -5.00 -3.87
C ILE A 10 17.58 -5.57 -2.88
N PHE A 11 17.94 -6.62 -2.15
CA PHE A 11 17.08 -7.17 -1.11
C PHE A 11 16.79 -6.15 -0.01
N GLY A 12 17.81 -5.41 0.46
CA GLY A 12 17.63 -4.34 1.44
C GLY A 12 16.69 -3.23 0.96
N GLU A 13 16.88 -2.74 -0.27
CA GLU A 13 16.02 -1.73 -0.88
C GLU A 13 14.57 -2.23 -1.04
N PHE A 14 14.40 -3.48 -1.47
CA PHE A 14 13.08 -4.10 -1.61
C PHE A 14 12.34 -4.18 -0.27
N MET A 15 13.02 -4.65 0.78
CA MET A 15 12.46 -4.71 2.13
C MET A 15 12.10 -3.32 2.66
N SER A 16 12.97 -2.33 2.44
CA SER A 16 12.71 -0.94 2.86
C SER A 16 11.48 -0.35 2.17
N ARG A 17 11.35 -0.52 0.84
CA ARG A 17 10.21 -0.02 0.07
C ARG A 17 8.90 -0.75 0.40
N THR A 18 8.98 -2.05 0.67
CA THR A 18 7.83 -2.85 1.13
C THR A 18 7.33 -2.35 2.50
N ALA A 19 8.24 -2.08 3.43
CA ALA A 19 7.88 -1.52 4.74
C ALA A 19 7.25 -0.12 4.61
N LYS A 20 7.79 0.74 3.74
CA LYS A 20 7.19 2.07 3.45
C LYS A 20 5.79 1.95 2.86
N PHE A 21 5.56 0.97 1.98
CA PHE A 21 4.25 0.70 1.40
C PHE A 21 3.24 0.29 2.48
N GLU A 22 3.62 -0.61 3.39
CA GLU A 22 2.77 -1.05 4.50
C GLU A 22 2.39 0.10 5.42
N ASP A 23 3.35 0.96 5.78
CA ASP A 23 3.09 2.15 6.60
C ASP A 23 2.13 3.14 5.92
N LEU A 24 2.32 3.37 4.62
CA LEU A 24 1.40 4.20 3.84
C LEU A 24 -0.04 3.66 3.93
N VAL A 25 -0.22 2.38 3.59
CA VAL A 25 -1.56 1.75 3.51
C VAL A 25 -2.26 1.74 4.87
N ASN A 26 -1.55 1.35 5.93
CA ASN A 26 -2.16 1.10 7.23
C ASN A 26 -2.47 2.39 8.01
N ASN A 27 -1.66 3.45 7.87
CA ASN A 27 -1.79 4.65 8.69
C ASN A 27 -2.43 5.81 7.92
N ILE A 28 -1.77 6.24 6.84
CA ILE A 28 -2.11 7.50 6.17
C ILE A 28 -3.37 7.33 5.31
N GLY A 29 -3.45 6.26 4.51
CA GLY A 29 -4.60 5.98 3.66
C GLY A 29 -5.88 5.79 4.48
N HIS A 30 -5.79 4.99 5.54
CA HIS A 30 -6.91 4.73 6.45
C HIS A 30 -7.45 6.00 7.11
N GLN A 31 -6.57 6.91 7.55
CA GLN A 31 -6.97 8.16 8.18
C GLN A 31 -7.79 9.04 7.22
N PHE A 32 -7.32 9.22 5.97
CA PHE A 32 -8.05 10.02 5.00
C PHE A 32 -9.37 9.38 4.56
N LEU A 33 -9.40 8.05 4.39
CA LEU A 33 -10.65 7.33 4.07
C LEU A 33 -11.67 7.47 5.20
N THR A 34 -11.25 7.28 6.45
CA THR A 34 -12.11 7.40 7.63
C THR A 34 -12.65 8.83 7.74
N GLY A 35 -11.78 9.84 7.56
CA GLY A 35 -12.19 11.24 7.53
C GLY A 35 -13.21 11.51 6.42
N PHE A 36 -12.93 11.09 5.19
CA PHE A 36 -13.82 11.27 4.05
C PHE A 36 -15.20 10.65 4.27
N CYS A 37 -15.25 9.39 4.73
CA CYS A 37 -16.50 8.69 5.04
C CYS A 37 -17.30 9.38 6.14
N ARG A 38 -16.63 9.81 7.23
CA ARG A 38 -17.25 10.53 8.34
C ARG A 38 -17.91 11.82 7.86
N GLU A 39 -17.22 12.62 7.07
CA GLU A 39 -17.75 13.90 6.60
C GLU A 39 -18.91 13.69 5.60
N LEU A 40 -18.82 12.67 4.74
CA LEU A 40 -19.93 12.28 3.86
C LEU A 40 -21.17 11.83 4.63
N GLU A 41 -20.98 11.12 5.74
CA GLU A 41 -22.10 10.68 6.58
C GLU A 41 -22.86 11.86 7.18
N ILE A 42 -22.19 12.99 7.46
CA ILE A 42 -22.86 14.22 7.86
C ILE A 42 -23.73 14.77 6.73
N PHE A 43 -23.31 14.69 5.47
CA PHE A 43 -24.13 15.09 4.33
C PHE A 43 -25.33 14.17 4.07
N LYS A 44 -25.25 12.90 4.47
CA LYS A 44 -26.40 11.98 4.42
C LYS A 44 -27.47 12.29 5.46
N ARG A 45 -27.12 13.02 6.54
CA ARG A 45 -28.08 13.39 7.57
C ARG A 45 -29.15 14.33 7.00
N PRO A 46 -30.41 14.18 7.43
CA PRO A 46 -31.46 15.12 7.06
C PRO A 46 -31.10 16.52 7.53
N HIS A 47 -31.47 17.50 6.72
CA HIS A 47 -31.39 18.90 7.11
C HIS A 47 -32.73 19.27 7.76
N ILE A 48 -32.72 19.86 8.96
CA ILE A 48 -33.93 20.53 9.46
C ILE A 48 -34.05 21.82 8.65
N TYR A 49 -34.74 21.70 7.53
CA TYR A 49 -35.15 22.89 6.81
C TYR A 49 -36.20 23.57 7.67
N LYS A 50 -35.79 24.72 8.21
CA LYS A 50 -36.62 25.86 8.57
C LYS A 50 -37.42 26.31 7.33
N THR A 51 -38.33 25.46 6.84
CA THR A 51 -39.01 25.58 5.53
C THR A 51 -40.06 26.67 5.51
N SER A 52 -40.53 27.10 6.68
CA SER A 52 -41.50 28.18 6.84
C SER A 52 -41.35 28.84 8.20
N ASP A 53 -41.75 30.10 8.29
CA ASP A 53 -41.80 30.86 9.54
C ASP A 53 -42.66 30.16 10.61
N VAL A 54 -43.69 29.41 10.20
CA VAL A 54 -44.54 28.63 11.11
C VAL A 54 -43.76 27.48 11.75
N VAL A 55 -43.01 26.71 10.95
CA VAL A 55 -42.18 25.62 11.45
C VAL A 55 -41.08 26.16 12.35
N ASP A 56 -40.51 27.31 12.01
CA ASP A 56 -39.51 28.00 12.83
C ASP A 56 -40.05 28.42 14.19
N ASN A 57 -41.20 29.10 14.19
CA ASN A 57 -41.84 29.55 15.42
C ASN A 57 -42.24 28.36 16.31
N ILE A 58 -42.69 27.24 15.74
CA ILE A 58 -43.00 26.02 16.50
C ILE A 58 -41.73 25.42 17.10
N ILE A 59 -40.65 25.31 16.33
CA ILE A 59 -39.37 24.79 16.81
C ILE A 59 -38.84 25.68 17.93
N GLU A 60 -38.83 27.00 17.75
CA GLU A 60 -38.33 27.96 18.74
C GLU A 60 -39.18 27.97 20.02
N ALA A 61 -40.51 27.92 19.90
CA ALA A 61 -41.40 27.86 21.06
C ALA A 61 -41.24 26.57 21.89
N ASN A 62 -40.69 25.50 21.30
CA ASN A 62 -40.51 24.19 21.95
C ASN A 62 -39.04 23.79 22.15
N GLN A 63 -38.09 24.71 21.90
CA GLN A 63 -36.66 24.45 21.97
C GLN A 63 -36.16 24.28 23.42
N THR A 64 -36.29 23.06 23.93
CA THR A 64 -35.57 22.63 25.15
C THR A 64 -34.12 22.28 24.81
N ASP A 65 -33.22 22.36 25.80
CA ASP A 65 -31.81 21.92 25.63
C ASP A 65 -31.72 20.47 25.15
N ARG A 66 -32.63 19.62 25.63
CA ARG A 66 -32.74 18.23 25.18
C ARG A 66 -33.09 18.14 23.70
N MET A 67 -34.04 18.95 23.23
CA MET A 67 -34.43 18.96 21.82
C MET A 67 -33.29 19.44 20.92
N LYS A 68 -32.57 20.50 21.32
CA LYS A 68 -31.38 20.98 20.60
C LYS A 68 -30.33 19.87 20.47
N ALA A 69 -30.01 19.17 21.56
CA ALA A 69 -29.06 18.07 21.52
C ALA A 69 -29.49 16.92 20.57
N TYR A 70 -30.78 16.56 20.55
CA TYR A 70 -31.31 15.55 19.62
C TYR A 70 -31.22 16.00 18.15
N VAL A 71 -31.56 17.27 17.90
CA VAL A 71 -31.46 17.87 16.57
C VAL A 71 -30.01 17.88 16.10
N ASP A 72 -29.08 18.34 16.94
CA ASP A 72 -27.66 18.45 16.60
C ASP A 72 -27.01 17.08 16.39
N ALA A 73 -27.44 16.05 17.12
CA ALA A 73 -26.98 14.69 16.93
C ALA A 73 -27.47 14.06 15.63
N GLY A 74 -28.72 14.35 15.21
CA GLY A 74 -29.39 13.68 14.10
C GLY A 74 -29.38 14.44 12.77
N CYS A 75 -29.18 15.75 12.79
CA CYS A 75 -29.41 16.61 11.63
C CYS A 75 -28.14 17.35 11.21
N ARG A 76 -28.06 17.63 9.91
CA ARG A 76 -27.00 18.48 9.35
C ARG A 76 -27.28 19.95 9.68
N GLN A 77 -26.23 20.68 10.06
CA GLN A 77 -26.31 22.11 10.37
C GLN A 77 -25.65 22.94 9.27
N ARG A 78 -26.35 23.97 8.79
CA ARG A 78 -25.94 24.79 7.64
C ARG A 78 -24.60 25.50 7.86
N HIS A 79 -24.30 25.92 9.09
CA HIS A 79 -23.04 26.58 9.41
C HIS A 79 -21.83 25.63 9.40
N HIS A 80 -22.05 24.31 9.43
CA HIS A 80 -20.99 23.31 9.30
C HIS A 80 -20.79 22.83 7.87
N ASP A 81 -21.72 23.11 6.94
CA ASP A 81 -21.64 22.63 5.55
C ASP A 81 -20.35 23.09 4.86
N VAL A 82 -19.95 24.36 5.03
CA VAL A 82 -18.71 24.89 4.45
C VAL A 82 -17.49 24.17 5.03
N GLN A 83 -17.42 24.02 6.35
CA GLN A 83 -16.30 23.35 7.01
C GLN A 83 -16.22 21.87 6.59
N ASN A 84 -17.36 21.18 6.54
CA ASN A 84 -17.41 19.78 6.12
C ASN A 84 -17.00 19.62 4.65
N MET A 85 -17.42 20.52 3.75
CA MET A 85 -16.94 20.51 2.36
C MET A 85 -15.44 20.71 2.29
N CYS A 86 -14.88 21.65 3.07
CA CYS A 86 -13.43 21.84 3.16
C CYS A 86 -12.71 20.59 3.68
N ASN A 87 -13.29 19.89 4.67
CA ASN A 87 -12.75 18.64 5.20
C ASN A 87 -12.79 17.52 4.15
N ILE A 88 -13.90 17.35 3.42
CA ILE A 88 -14.04 16.38 2.33
C ILE A 88 -12.99 16.65 1.26
N HIS A 89 -12.85 17.91 0.83
CA HIS A 89 -11.86 18.30 -0.17
C HIS A 89 -10.45 17.95 0.31
N SER A 90 -10.11 18.29 1.55
CA SER A 90 -8.80 18.00 2.14
C SER A 90 -8.52 16.50 2.22
N CYS A 91 -9.51 15.70 2.64
CA CYS A 91 -9.38 14.24 2.66
C CYS A 91 -9.19 13.68 1.25
N ARG A 92 -9.96 14.16 0.27
CA ARG A 92 -9.82 13.76 -1.13
C ARG A 92 -8.43 14.07 -1.67
N GLN A 93 -7.93 15.28 -1.46
CA GLN A 93 -6.59 15.68 -1.91
C GLN A 93 -5.52 14.81 -1.23
N GLY A 94 -5.65 14.56 0.07
CA GLY A 94 -4.78 13.64 0.81
C GLY A 94 -4.79 12.21 0.23
N LEU A 95 -5.96 11.70 -0.18
CA LEU A 95 -6.08 10.40 -0.85
C LEU A 95 -5.44 10.38 -2.23
N GLU A 96 -5.62 11.43 -3.03
CA GLU A 96 -5.01 11.54 -4.36
C GLU A 96 -3.47 11.59 -4.26
N ASP A 97 -2.93 12.37 -3.33
CA ASP A 97 -1.50 12.42 -3.04
C ASP A 97 -0.99 11.06 -2.54
N HIS A 98 -1.76 10.41 -1.67
CA HIS A 98 -1.45 9.10 -1.15
C HIS A 98 -1.38 8.04 -2.25
N LEU A 99 -2.39 7.97 -3.12
CA LEU A 99 -2.40 7.07 -4.27
C LEU A 99 -1.23 7.31 -5.22
N THR A 100 -0.84 8.57 -5.41
CA THR A 100 0.33 8.92 -6.24
C THR A 100 1.62 8.37 -5.65
N LYS A 101 1.81 8.49 -4.33
CA LYS A 101 2.97 7.92 -3.62
C LYS A 101 2.98 6.39 -3.67
N VAL A 102 1.83 5.74 -3.48
CA VAL A 102 1.72 4.27 -3.59
C VAL A 102 2.09 3.80 -4.99
N LYS A 103 1.58 4.45 -6.04
CA LYS A 103 1.94 4.12 -7.43
C LYS A 103 3.45 4.23 -7.67
N HIS A 104 4.05 5.33 -7.20
CA HIS A 104 5.49 5.51 -7.33
C HIS A 104 6.30 4.41 -6.63
N LEU A 105 5.92 4.03 -5.41
CA LEU A 105 6.55 2.92 -4.69
C LEU A 105 6.40 1.57 -5.42
N LEU A 106 5.26 1.32 -6.07
CA LEU A 106 5.05 0.12 -6.86
C LEU A 106 5.94 0.09 -8.11
N ASP A 107 6.09 1.22 -8.82
CA ASP A 107 7.01 1.34 -9.96
C ASP A 107 8.47 1.10 -9.55
N GLU A 108 8.84 1.63 -8.39
CA GLU A 108 10.14 1.43 -7.75
C GLU A 108 10.41 -0.05 -7.40
N LEU A 109 9.42 -0.75 -6.83
CA LEU A 109 9.52 -2.19 -6.52
C LEU A 109 9.60 -3.04 -7.79
N GLU A 110 8.83 -2.70 -8.82
CA GLU A 110 8.88 -3.40 -10.12
C GLU A 110 10.26 -3.24 -10.79
N THR A 111 10.88 -2.07 -10.64
CA THR A 111 12.25 -1.82 -11.13
C THR A 111 13.27 -2.69 -10.38
N LEU A 112 13.21 -2.74 -9.05
CA LEU A 112 14.10 -3.59 -8.25
C LEU A 112 13.93 -5.08 -8.59
N LYS A 113 12.70 -5.52 -8.85
CA LYS A 113 12.44 -6.90 -9.29
C LYS A 113 13.18 -7.23 -10.59
N LYS A 114 13.15 -6.32 -11.56
CA LYS A 114 13.87 -6.49 -12.85
C LYS A 114 15.38 -6.56 -12.62
N GLU A 115 15.93 -5.65 -11.81
CA GLU A 115 17.35 -5.67 -11.47
C GLU A 115 17.78 -6.98 -10.78
N ALA A 116 16.95 -7.51 -9.87
CA ALA A 116 17.20 -8.80 -9.24
C ALA A 116 17.22 -9.95 -10.25
N MET A 117 16.28 -9.96 -11.19
CA MET A 117 16.22 -10.96 -12.27
C MET A 117 17.47 -10.88 -13.15
N ASP A 118 17.88 -9.68 -13.57
CA ASP A 118 19.06 -9.49 -14.42
C ASP A 118 20.33 -10.04 -13.75
N ILE A 119 20.52 -9.81 -12.45
CA ILE A 119 21.64 -10.38 -11.70
C ILE A 119 21.55 -11.91 -11.65
N ALA A 120 20.37 -12.47 -11.39
CA ALA A 120 20.17 -13.92 -11.35
C ALA A 120 20.52 -14.57 -12.70
N TRP A 121 20.10 -13.95 -13.81
CA TRP A 121 20.45 -14.40 -15.16
C TRP A 121 21.96 -14.32 -15.42
N MET A 122 22.62 -13.23 -15.04
CA MET A 122 24.07 -13.09 -15.19
C MET A 122 24.86 -14.16 -14.42
N VAL A 123 24.42 -14.51 -13.20
CA VAL A 123 25.05 -15.56 -12.40
C VAL A 123 24.86 -16.94 -13.05
N ASN A 124 23.67 -17.24 -13.54
CA ASN A 124 23.39 -18.52 -14.19
C ASN A 124 24.17 -18.71 -15.51
N ASP A 125 24.27 -17.66 -16.34
CA ASP A 125 25.02 -17.71 -17.60
C ASP A 125 26.54 -17.84 -17.37
N SER A 126 27.07 -17.13 -16.38
CA SER A 126 28.49 -17.26 -16.01
C SER A 126 28.84 -18.63 -15.40
N SER A 127 27.93 -19.27 -14.66
CA SER A 127 28.09 -20.66 -14.18
C SER A 127 28.09 -21.69 -15.30
N SER A 128 27.34 -21.43 -16.38
CA SER A 128 27.25 -22.32 -17.54
C SER A 128 28.54 -22.33 -18.37
N ARG A 129 29.32 -21.23 -18.37
CA ARG A 129 30.61 -21.13 -19.07
C ARG A 129 31.79 -21.72 -18.31
N THR A 130 31.65 -21.99 -17.01
CA THR A 130 32.71 -22.61 -16.20
C THR A 130 32.74 -24.14 -16.25
N PHE A 131 31.77 -24.79 -16.90
CA PHE A 131 31.84 -26.21 -17.23
C PHE A 131 32.50 -26.39 -18.60
N ASP A 132 33.83 -26.45 -18.61
CA ASP A 132 34.59 -26.95 -19.75
C ASP A 132 34.77 -28.48 -19.56
N PRO A 133 34.13 -29.36 -20.37
CA PRO A 133 34.20 -30.81 -20.16
C PRO A 133 35.55 -31.43 -20.52
N ASN A 134 36.51 -30.64 -21.04
CA ASN A 134 37.81 -31.12 -21.46
C ASN A 134 38.88 -30.89 -20.38
N PHE A 135 38.72 -31.53 -19.23
CA PHE A 135 39.85 -31.83 -18.35
C PHE A 135 40.25 -33.29 -18.59
N ASP A 136 41.17 -33.49 -19.54
CA ASP A 136 41.85 -34.75 -19.78
C ASP A 136 42.82 -35.01 -18.62
N ASP A 137 42.30 -35.58 -17.53
CA ASP A 137 43.14 -36.02 -16.42
C ASP A 137 43.69 -37.41 -16.75
N GLY A 138 44.82 -37.40 -17.46
CA GLY A 138 45.63 -38.57 -17.73
C GLY A 138 46.20 -39.14 -16.42
N VAL A 139 45.41 -39.96 -15.73
CA VAL A 139 45.90 -40.82 -14.64
C VAL A 139 45.72 -42.29 -15.02
N ASN A 140 46.83 -42.85 -15.49
CA ASN A 140 47.06 -44.27 -15.70
C ASN A 140 46.82 -45.05 -14.39
N MET A 141 45.67 -45.70 -14.26
CA MET A 141 45.43 -46.73 -13.23
C MET A 141 45.41 -48.11 -13.88
N ARG A 142 46.57 -48.76 -13.82
CA ARG A 142 46.70 -50.22 -13.98
C ARG A 142 45.81 -50.92 -12.94
N GLY A 143 44.81 -51.64 -13.47
CA GLY A 143 44.37 -52.97 -13.04
C GLY A 143 43.78 -53.14 -11.64
N PHE A 144 42.46 -53.36 -11.57
CA PHE A 144 41.85 -54.35 -10.67
C PHE A 144 40.63 -55.00 -11.35
N PRO A 145 40.39 -56.32 -11.16
CA PRO A 145 39.41 -57.06 -11.94
C PRO A 145 37.98 -56.84 -11.43
N LEU A 146 37.06 -56.66 -12.39
CA LEU A 146 35.62 -56.69 -12.20
C LEU A 146 35.18 -58.04 -11.61
N LYS A 147 34.64 -58.05 -10.38
CA LYS A 147 33.76 -59.14 -9.93
C LYS A 147 32.33 -58.81 -10.40
N ARG A 148 31.84 -59.58 -11.38
CA ARG A 148 30.41 -59.66 -11.69
C ARG A 148 29.68 -60.19 -10.47
N VAL A 149 28.71 -59.42 -9.96
CA VAL A 149 27.59 -59.98 -9.19
C VAL A 149 26.47 -60.20 -10.19
N THR A 150 26.06 -61.46 -10.33
CA THR A 150 24.86 -61.87 -11.07
C THR A 150 23.74 -61.97 -10.04
N LEU A 151 22.60 -61.36 -10.35
CA LEU A 151 21.30 -61.30 -9.66
C LEU A 151 21.20 -61.95 -8.27
#